data_AF-A0A7Z9WIK9-F1
#
_entry.id   AF-A0A7Z9WIK9-F1
#
_cell.length_a   1.000
_cell.length_b   1.000
_cell.length_c   1.000
_cell.angle_alpha   90.00
_cell.angle_beta   90.00
_cell.angle_gamma   90.00
#
_symmetry.space_group_name_H-M   'P 1'
#
loop_
_entity.id
_entity.type
_entity.pdbx_description
1 polymer ?
#
loop_
_entity_poly.entity_id
_entity_poly.type
_entity_poly.pdbx_seq_one_letter_code
_entity_poly.pdbx_strand_id
1 'polypeptide(L)'
;MAKPLMTRRTRELLIRDFFLIMGLISIITLGLIVLFLFKEGLPIFETVTLWEFLLGREWYPTYDPPSFGIFPLIVGSVVVTLCSSLMAVPLGVLAAIYIAELADRRVKELLKPVIEL
;
A
#
# COMPACT_ATOMS: atom_id res chain seq x y z
N MET A 1 -8.69 -42.17 26.53
CA MET A 1 -8.91 -41.13 25.48
C MET A 1 -8.55 -39.78 26.09
N ALA A 2 -7.29 -39.35 25.95
CA ALA A 2 -6.78 -38.15 26.63
C ALA A 2 -7.29 -36.87 25.94
N LYS A 3 -8.09 -36.07 26.65
CA LYS A 3 -8.50 -34.73 26.21
C LYS A 3 -7.33 -33.76 26.37
N PRO A 4 -7.08 -32.83 25.43
CA PRO A 4 -5.94 -31.92 25.55
C PRO A 4 -6.15 -30.95 26.74
N LEU A 5 -5.08 -30.80 27.53
CA LEU A 5 -5.02 -30.15 28.85
C LEU A 5 -4.98 -28.61 28.82
N MET A 6 -5.52 -27.95 27.78
CA MET A 6 -5.51 -26.49 27.69
C MET A 6 -6.79 -25.87 28.26
N THR A 7 -6.65 -25.24 29.43
CA THR A 7 -7.70 -24.41 30.03
C THR A 7 -7.98 -23.19 29.14
N ARG A 8 -9.23 -22.69 29.08
CA ARG A 8 -9.61 -21.52 28.25
C ARG A 8 -8.65 -20.33 28.41
N ARG A 9 -8.20 -20.09 29.65
CA ARG A 9 -7.23 -19.05 30.02
C ARG A 9 -5.87 -19.19 29.31
N THR A 10 -5.34 -20.41 29.17
CA THR A 10 -4.06 -20.65 28.47
C THR A 10 -4.19 -20.40 26.98
N ARG A 11 -5.34 -20.73 26.38
CA ARG A 11 -5.63 -20.44 24.97
C ARG A 11 -5.76 -18.94 24.72
N GLU A 12 -6.41 -18.20 25.61
CA GLU A 12 -6.53 -16.74 25.53
C GLU A 12 -5.17 -16.05 25.64
N LEU A 13 -4.33 -16.49 26.58
CA LEU A 13 -2.95 -15.97 26.72
C LEU A 13 -2.11 -16.25 25.48
N LEU A 14 -2.17 -17.47 24.93
CA LEU A 14 -1.41 -17.84 23.73
C LEU A 14 -1.84 -17.02 22.51
N ILE A 15 -3.14 -16.82 22.30
CA ILE A 15 -3.65 -15.98 21.21
C ILE A 15 -3.22 -14.53 21.40
N ARG A 16 -3.36 -13.99 22.62
CA ARG A 16 -2.96 -12.62 22.93
C ARG A 16 -1.48 -12.39 22.66
N ASP A 17 -0.63 -13.28 23.16
CA ASP A 17 0.82 -13.14 23.03
C ASP A 17 1.26 -13.36 21.57
N PHE A 18 0.59 -14.25 20.82
CA PHE A 18 0.81 -14.40 19.39
C PHE A 18 0.53 -13.10 18.62
N PHE A 19 -0.64 -12.48 18.81
CA PHE A 19 -0.96 -11.22 18.15
C PHE A 19 -0.02 -10.09 18.58
N LEU A 20 0.39 -10.04 19.84
CA LEU A 20 1.36 -9.07 20.36
C LEU A 20 2.72 -9.23 19.67
N ILE A 21 3.23 -10.47 19.57
CA ILE A 21 4.49 -10.77 18.89
C ILE A 21 4.40 -10.40 17.40
N MET A 22 3.31 -10.75 16.72
CA MET A 22 3.10 -10.37 15.31
C MET A 22 3.09 -8.85 15.13
N GLY A 23 2.41 -8.11 16.02
CA GLY A 23 2.41 -6.65 16.02
C GLY A 23 3.80 -6.06 16.26
N LEU A 24 4.54 -6.58 17.25
CA LEU A 24 5.92 -6.15 17.53
C LEU A 24 6.85 -6.42 16.33
N ILE A 25 6.76 -7.61 15.72
CA ILE A 25 7.55 -7.95 14.53
C ILE A 25 7.25 -6.96 13.40
N SER A 26 5.98 -6.63 13.16
CA SER A 26 5.58 -5.66 12.14
C SER A 26 6.19 -4.28 12.39
N ILE A 27 6.09 -3.76 13.63
CA ILE A 27 6.65 -2.46 14.02
C ILE A 27 8.18 -2.46 13.90
N ILE A 28 8.84 -3.52 14.37
CA ILE A 28 10.31 -3.66 14.26
C ILE A 28 10.73 -3.69 12.80
N THR A 29 10.03 -4.47 11.96
CA THR A 29 10.33 -4.55 10.52
C THR A 29 10.18 -3.20 9.84
N LEU A 30 9.09 -2.47 10.12
CA LEU A 30 8.90 -1.11 9.62
C LEU A 30 10.04 -0.19 10.08
N GLY A 31 10.42 -0.25 11.36
CA GLY A 31 11.54 0.51 11.91
C GLY A 31 12.86 0.22 11.19
N LEU A 32 13.15 -1.06 10.92
CA LEU A 32 14.35 -1.46 10.18
C LEU A 32 14.34 -0.94 8.73
N ILE A 33 13.20 -0.98 8.04
CA ILE A 33 13.06 -0.43 6.70
C ILE A 33 13.31 1.09 6.71
N VAL A 34 12.73 1.81 7.66
CA VAL A 34 12.93 3.26 7.80
C VAL A 34 14.41 3.59 8.05
N LEU A 35 15.06 2.88 8.98
CA LEU A 35 16.48 3.07 9.26
C LEU A 35 17.36 2.78 8.04
N PHE A 36 17.05 1.71 7.30
CA PHE A 36 17.75 1.35 6.06
C PHE A 36 17.61 2.44 4.99
N LEU A 37 16.40 2.97 4.79
CA LEU A 37 16.16 4.06 3.84
C LEU A 37 16.96 5.31 4.16
N PHE A 38 17.04 5.72 5.44
CA PHE A 38 17.86 6.88 5.81
C PHE A 38 19.36 6.61 5.65
N LYS A 39 19.81 5.40 6.00
CA LYS A 39 21.22 5.02 5.89
C LYS A 39 21.72 5.04 4.44
N GLU A 40 20.94 4.49 3.51
CA GLU A 40 21.31 4.43 2.09
C GLU A 40 20.91 5.70 1.32
N GLY A 41 19.87 6.41 1.75
CA GLY A 41 19.33 7.56 1.04
C GLY A 41 20.03 8.88 1.35
N LEU A 42 20.48 9.12 2.59
CA LEU A 42 21.14 10.38 2.97
C LEU A 42 22.47 10.65 2.24
N PRO A 43 23.35 9.65 1.99
CA PRO A 43 24.61 9.87 1.26
C PRO A 43 24.44 10.41 -0.16
N ILE A 44 23.26 10.26 -0.78
CA ILE A 44 22.97 10.79 -2.13
C ILE A 44 23.07 12.32 -2.15
N PHE A 45 22.79 12.99 -1.04
CA PHE A 45 22.89 14.45 -0.95
C PHE A 45 24.33 14.97 -0.88
N GLU A 46 25.33 14.09 -0.78
CA GLU A 46 26.74 14.47 -0.95
C GLU A 46 27.10 14.71 -2.43
N THR A 47 26.38 14.08 -3.35
CA THR A 47 26.64 14.15 -4.80
C THR A 47 25.61 14.98 -5.56
N VAL A 48 24.38 15.07 -5.06
CA VAL A 48 23.26 15.80 -5.70
C VAL A 48 22.67 16.83 -4.76
N THR A 49 22.39 18.03 -5.27
CA THR A 49 21.77 19.08 -4.44
C THR A 49 20.29 18.78 -4.17
N LEU A 50 19.75 19.32 -3.07
CA LEU A 50 18.32 19.15 -2.74
C LEU A 50 17.39 19.63 -3.88
N TRP A 51 17.79 20.69 -4.59
CA TRP A 51 17.02 21.22 -5.72
C TRP A 51 17.04 20.30 -6.93
N GLU A 52 18.18 19.72 -7.28
CA GLU A 52 18.29 18.73 -8.35
C GLU A 52 17.57 17.42 -7.99
N PHE A 53 17.57 17.03 -6.72
CA PHE A 53 16.77 15.91 -6.25
C PHE A 53 15.27 16.18 -6.43
N LEU A 54 14.77 17.34 -6.00
CA LEU A 54 13.33 17.67 -6.03
C LEU A 54 12.80 18.05 -7.42
N LEU A 55 13.56 18.82 -8.20
CA LEU A 55 13.14 19.38 -9.50
C LEU A 55 13.83 18.71 -10.69
N GLY A 56 14.76 17.79 -10.45
CA GLY A 56 15.42 17.02 -11.50
C GLY A 56 14.40 16.22 -12.31
N ARG A 57 14.56 16.24 -13.64
CA ARG A 57 13.61 15.64 -14.57
C ARG A 57 13.90 14.18 -14.90
N GLU A 58 15.03 13.67 -14.42
CA GLU A 58 15.55 12.36 -14.78
C GLU A 58 15.75 11.49 -13.54
N TRP A 59 15.32 10.24 -13.63
CA TRP A 59 15.52 9.22 -12.62
C TRP A 59 16.34 8.07 -13.21
N TYR A 60 17.66 8.17 -13.10
CA TYR A 60 18.63 7.17 -13.56
C TYR A 60 19.73 6.90 -12.51
N PRO A 61 19.41 6.20 -11.40
CA PRO A 61 20.37 5.88 -10.34
C PRO A 61 21.56 5.01 -10.78
N THR A 62 21.41 4.23 -11.87
CA THR A 62 22.40 3.27 -12.35
C THR A 62 23.28 3.79 -13.49
N TYR A 63 23.07 5.03 -13.93
CA TYR A 63 23.87 5.67 -14.98
C TYR A 63 25.13 6.31 -14.38
N ASP A 64 26.11 6.61 -15.23
CA ASP A 64 27.30 7.39 -14.87
C ASP A 64 27.41 8.63 -15.79
N PRO A 65 27.20 9.86 -15.27
CA PRO A 65 26.89 10.20 -13.87
C PRO A 65 25.45 9.85 -13.46
N PRO A 66 25.21 9.45 -12.19
CA PRO A 66 23.88 9.06 -11.72
C PRO A 66 22.95 10.26 -11.53
N SER A 67 21.65 10.07 -11.80
CA SER A 67 20.62 11.11 -11.67
C SER A 67 19.46 10.66 -10.77
N PHE A 68 19.12 11.47 -9.77
CA PHE A 68 18.16 11.14 -8.71
C PHE A 68 16.95 12.09 -8.63
N GLY A 69 16.48 12.62 -9.77
CA GLY A 69 15.33 13.52 -9.81
C GLY A 69 14.01 12.82 -9.50
N ILE A 70 13.34 13.19 -8.40
CA ILE A 70 12.05 12.59 -7.98
C ILE A 70 10.84 13.24 -8.66
N PHE A 71 11.00 14.40 -9.29
CA PHE A 71 9.92 15.12 -9.96
C PHE A 71 9.09 14.26 -10.93
N PRO A 72 9.70 13.47 -11.86
CA PRO A 72 8.93 12.60 -12.76
C PRO A 72 8.14 11.52 -12.01
N LEU A 73 8.61 11.05 -10.85
CA LEU A 73 7.88 10.06 -10.03
C LEU A 73 6.63 10.68 -9.38
N ILE A 74 6.74 11.93 -8.92
CA ILE A 74 5.61 12.68 -8.35
C ILE A 74 4.58 12.96 -9.44
N VAL A 75 5.02 13.56 -10.55
CA VAL A 75 4.12 13.89 -11.67
C VAL A 75 3.50 12.63 -12.26
N GLY A 76 4.28 11.56 -12.45
CA GLY A 76 3.79 10.27 -12.92
C GLY A 76 2.69 9.70 -12.02
N SER A 77 2.89 9.72 -10.70
CA SER A 77 1.89 9.26 -9.73
C SER A 77 0.59 10.08 -9.80
N VAL A 78 0.70 11.41 -9.88
CA VAL A 78 -0.46 12.31 -9.99
C VAL A 78 -1.21 12.06 -11.30
N VAL A 79 -0.50 12.02 -12.42
CA VAL A 79 -1.10 11.80 -13.75
C VAL A 79 -1.78 10.44 -13.82
N VAL A 80 -1.12 9.36 -13.37
CA VAL A 80 -1.71 8.01 -13.34
C VAL A 80 -2.95 7.98 -12.45
N THR A 81 -2.90 8.59 -11.27
CA THR A 81 -4.06 8.66 -10.37
C THR A 81 -5.22 9.40 -11.03
N LEU A 82 -4.97 10.58 -11.60
CA LEU A 82 -6.00 11.37 -12.27
C LEU A 82 -6.60 10.64 -13.47
N CYS A 83 -5.77 10.10 -14.37
CA CYS A 83 -6.24 9.34 -15.53
C CYS A 83 -7.03 8.10 -15.11
N SER A 84 -6.54 7.36 -14.11
CA SER A 84 -7.22 6.19 -13.56
C SER A 84 -8.57 6.58 -12.96
N SER A 85 -8.63 7.60 -12.11
CA SER A 85 -9.89 8.08 -11.52
C SER A 85 -10.87 8.59 -12.57
N LEU A 86 -10.40 9.33 -13.58
CA LEU A 86 -11.25 9.82 -14.68
C LEU A 86 -11.93 8.68 -15.46
N MET A 87 -11.30 7.51 -15.54
CA MET A 87 -11.87 6.33 -16.19
C MET A 87 -12.71 5.48 -15.22
N ALA A 88 -12.17 5.22 -14.03
CA ALA A 88 -12.76 4.34 -13.03
C ALA A 88 -14.01 4.94 -12.38
N VAL A 89 -14.03 6.25 -12.12
CA VAL A 89 -15.17 6.90 -11.43
C VAL A 89 -16.43 6.87 -12.28
N PRO A 90 -16.46 7.31 -13.56
CA PRO A 90 -17.67 7.22 -14.37
C PRO A 90 -18.15 5.78 -14.52
N LEU A 91 -17.24 4.84 -14.75
CA LEU A 91 -17.58 3.43 -14.87
C LEU A 91 -18.18 2.88 -13.56
N GLY A 92 -17.57 3.19 -12.42
CA GLY A 92 -18.03 2.78 -11.10
C GLY A 92 -19.40 3.37 -10.75
N VAL A 93 -19.62 4.65 -11.06
CA VAL A 93 -20.91 5.32 -10.85
C VAL A 93 -22.00 4.71 -11.74
N LEU A 94 -21.72 4.48 -13.04
CA LEU A 94 -22.67 3.84 -13.94
C LEU A 94 -23.02 2.41 -13.50
N ALA A 95 -22.03 1.64 -13.06
CA ALA A 95 -22.25 0.30 -12.51
C ALA A 95 -23.11 0.36 -11.23
N ALA A 96 -22.86 1.32 -10.34
CA ALA A 96 -23.66 1.52 -9.13
C ALA A 96 -25.12 1.87 -9.46
N ILE A 97 -25.36 2.78 -10.42
CA ILE A 97 -26.71 3.16 -10.86
C ILE A 97 -27.44 1.95 -11.47
N TYR A 98 -26.78 1.18 -12.34
CA TYR A 98 -27.37 -0.02 -12.93
C TYR A 98 -27.83 -1.03 -11.87
N ILE A 99 -27.02 -1.27 -10.84
CA ILE A 99 -27.34 -2.21 -9.77
C ILE A 99 -28.46 -1.68 -8.87
N ALA A 100 -28.47 -0.38 -8.58
CA ALA A 100 -29.49 0.25 -7.77
C ALA A 100 -30.87 0.19 -8.45
N GLU A 101 -30.95 0.63 -9.69
CA GLU A 101 -32.21 0.92 -10.39
C GLU A 101 -32.68 -0.19 -11.33
N LEU A 102 -31.78 -0.83 -12.08
CA LEU A 102 -32.14 -1.70 -13.21
C LEU A 102 -31.94 -3.19 -12.95
N ALA A 103 -30.99 -3.58 -12.09
CA ALA A 103 -30.60 -4.98 -11.96
C ALA A 103 -31.68 -5.87 -11.32
N ASP A 104 -31.92 -7.04 -11.92
CA ASP A 104 -32.80 -8.07 -11.35
C ASP A 104 -32.20 -8.71 -10.09
N ARG A 105 -33.05 -9.34 -9.27
CA ARG A 105 -32.69 -9.88 -7.95
C ARG A 105 -31.47 -10.80 -7.96
N ARG A 106 -31.33 -11.67 -8.97
CA ARG A 106 -30.18 -12.60 -9.10
C ARG A 106 -28.86 -11.86 -9.36
N VAL A 107 -28.90 -10.78 -10.14
CA VAL A 107 -27.72 -9.97 -10.47
C VAL A 107 -27.28 -9.16 -9.24
N LYS A 108 -28.23 -8.60 -8.47
CA LYS A 108 -27.92 -7.89 -7.21
C LYS A 108 -27.27 -8.82 -6.18
N GLU A 109 -27.78 -10.04 -6.01
CA GLU A 109 -27.23 -11.02 -5.05
C GLU A 109 -25.79 -11.44 -5.37
N LEU A 110 -25.41 -11.47 -6.67
CA LEU A 110 -24.05 -11.80 -7.09
C LEU A 110 -23.09 -10.59 -7.04
N LEU A 111 -23.52 -9.42 -7.53
CA LEU A 111 -22.63 -8.26 -7.70
C LEU A 111 -22.41 -7.46 -6.42
N LYS A 112 -23.35 -7.45 -5.47
CA LYS A 112 -23.18 -6.73 -4.20
C LYS A 112 -21.91 -7.15 -3.44
N PRO A 113 -21.68 -8.44 -3.16
CA PRO A 113 -20.45 -8.87 -2.49
C PRO A 113 -19.20 -8.44 -3.25
N VAL A 114 -19.20 -8.54 -4.58
CA VAL A 114 -18.03 -8.20 -5.41
C VAL A 114 -17.67 -6.72 -5.34
N ILE A 115 -18.65 -5.84 -5.15
CA ILE A 115 -18.44 -4.39 -5.06
C ILE A 115 -18.15 -3.93 -3.63
N GLU A 116 -18.70 -4.63 -2.63
CA GLU A 116 -18.54 -4.31 -1.20
C GLU A 116 -17.27 -4.94 -0.58
N LEU A 117 -16.57 -5.83 -1.31
CA LEU A 117 -15.30 -6.46 -0.92
C LEU A 117 -14.09 -5.52 -1.12
#